data_AF-A0A067GYP2-F1
#
_entry.id   AF-A0A067GYP2-F1
#
_cell.length_a   1.000
_cell.length_b   1.000
_cell.length_c   1.000
_cell.angle_alpha   90.00
_cell.angle_beta   90.00
_cell.angle_gamma   90.00
#
_symmetry.space_group_name_H-M   'P 1'
#
loop_
_entity.id
_entity.type
_entity.pdbx_description
1 polymer ?
#
loop_
_entity_poly.entity_id
_entity_poly.type
_entity_poly.pdbx_seq_one_letter_code
_entity_poly.pdbx_strand_id
1 'polypeptide(L)'
;MATASASSFISLLLISSLLLASFTEAQKPPVAKGLSWTFYDQSCPKLESIVRKQIQNALKKDIGLAAGLIRIHFHDCFVQGCDGSVLLEGSTSEQNARPNLSLRKEALKFVDDLRARVHKECGRVVSCADILALAARDSVAL
;
A
#
# COMPACT_ATOMS: atom_id res chain seq x y z
N MET A 1 39.61 17.68 39.51
CA MET A 1 39.05 16.73 38.52
C MET A 1 37.85 16.07 39.18
N ALA A 2 36.62 16.44 38.82
CA ALA A 2 35.42 15.87 39.41
C ALA A 2 35.14 14.51 38.76
N THR A 3 35.18 13.43 39.54
CA THR A 3 34.78 12.10 39.13
C THR A 3 33.27 12.02 39.13
N ALA A 4 32.65 12.04 37.95
CA ALA A 4 31.22 11.80 37.83
C ALA A 4 30.87 10.38 38.32
N SER A 5 29.79 10.26 39.11
CA SER A 5 29.30 8.97 39.62
C SER A 5 28.68 8.14 38.50
N ALA A 6 28.82 6.82 38.57
CA ALA A 6 28.23 5.86 37.62
C ALA A 6 26.72 6.10 37.40
N SER A 7 26.00 6.54 38.43
CA SER A 7 24.57 6.87 38.34
C SER A 7 24.27 8.06 37.42
N SER A 8 25.17 9.04 37.35
CA SER A 8 25.03 10.21 36.46
C SER A 8 25.21 9.82 35.00
N PHE A 9 26.15 8.91 34.70
CA PHE A 9 26.34 8.36 33.35
C PHE A 9 25.14 7.54 32.87
N ILE A 10 24.54 6.72 33.75
CA ILE A 10 23.34 5.93 33.43
C ILE A 10 22.16 6.85 33.11
N SER A 11 21.94 7.91 33.90
CA SER A 11 20.88 8.88 33.63
C SER A 11 21.08 9.62 32.31
N LEU A 12 22.32 10.04 31.98
CA LEU A 12 22.62 10.67 30.69
C LEU A 12 22.38 9.72 29.50
N LEU A 13 22.76 8.45 29.63
CA LEU A 13 22.52 7.44 28.59
C LEU A 13 21.02 7.19 28.37
N LEU A 14 20.24 7.11 29.44
CA LEU A 14 18.78 6.96 29.35
C LEU A 14 18.13 8.19 28.69
N ILE A 15 18.49 9.41 29.10
CA ILE A 15 17.97 10.64 28.49
C ILE A 15 18.36 10.74 27.01
N SER A 16 19.61 10.39 26.66
CA SER A 16 20.08 10.32 25.27
C SER A 16 19.30 9.30 24.44
N SER A 17 19.03 8.11 24.99
CA SER A 17 18.23 7.08 24.31
C SER A 17 16.76 7.49 24.12
N LEU A 18 16.15 8.18 25.08
CA LEU A 18 14.78 8.71 24.98
C LEU A 18 14.69 9.85 23.96
N LEU A 19 15.71 10.71 23.89
CA LEU A 19 15.79 11.75 22.87
C LEU A 19 15.95 11.13 21.47
N LEU A 20 16.84 10.15 21.29
CA LEU A 20 17.01 9.42 20.01
C LEU A 20 15.73 8.69 19.58
N ALA A 21 14.98 8.11 20.52
CA ALA A 21 13.69 7.46 20.23
C ALA A 21 12.59 8.45 19.81
N SER A 22 12.76 9.74 20.09
CA SER A 22 11.79 10.79 19.75
C SER A 22 11.97 11.35 18.32
N PHE A 23 13.08 11.01 17.64
CA PHE A 23 13.41 11.55 16.31
C PHE A 23 13.00 10.66 15.12
N THR A 24 12.26 9.56 15.33
CA THR A 24 11.67 8.81 14.21
C THR A 24 10.29 9.36 13.86
N GLU A 25 10.20 10.67 13.56
CA GLU A 25 9.07 11.13 12.77
C GLU A 25 9.30 10.59 11.37
N ALA A 26 8.55 9.56 10.98
CA ALA A 26 8.65 8.98 9.65
C ALA A 26 8.34 10.08 8.64
N GLN A 27 9.40 10.68 8.07
CA GLN A 27 9.27 11.74 7.09
C GLN A 27 8.42 11.21 5.94
N LYS A 28 7.22 11.77 5.78
CA LYS A 28 6.35 11.40 4.66
C LYS A 28 7.13 11.68 3.36
N PRO A 29 7.18 10.71 2.44
CA PRO A 29 7.87 10.94 1.17
C PRO A 29 7.23 12.13 0.44
N PRO A 30 8.00 12.86 -0.36
CA PRO A 30 7.45 13.94 -1.16
C PRO A 30 6.35 13.40 -2.09
N VAL A 31 5.23 14.11 -2.15
CA VAL A 31 4.11 13.73 -3.01
C VAL A 31 4.42 14.15 -4.45
N ALA A 32 4.33 13.21 -5.39
CA ALA A 32 4.55 13.51 -6.80
C ALA A 32 3.53 14.54 -7.32
N LYS A 33 3.94 15.35 -8.31
CA LYS A 33 3.07 16.41 -8.87
C LYS A 33 1.77 15.80 -9.40
N GLY A 34 0.63 16.34 -8.93
CA GLY A 34 -0.71 15.88 -9.31
C GLY A 34 -1.32 14.84 -8.37
N LEU A 35 -0.54 14.25 -7.46
CA LEU A 35 -1.05 13.38 -6.41
C LEU A 35 -1.40 14.17 -5.14
N SER A 36 -2.29 13.60 -4.33
CA SER A 36 -2.64 14.12 -3.00
C SER A 36 -3.11 12.97 -2.11
N TRP A 37 -2.82 13.05 -0.81
CA TRP A 37 -3.36 12.12 0.19
C TRP A 37 -4.89 12.19 0.30
N THR A 38 -5.47 13.34 -0.07
CA THR A 38 -6.91 13.64 0.07
C THR A 38 -7.64 13.65 -1.27
N PHE A 39 -7.06 13.05 -2.31
CA PHE A 39 -7.57 13.13 -3.69
C PHE A 39 -9.04 12.72 -3.82
N TYR A 40 -9.49 11.74 -3.04
CA TYR A 40 -10.85 11.20 -3.08
C TYR A 40 -11.76 11.65 -1.93
N ASP A 41 -11.32 12.56 -1.06
CA ASP A 41 -12.07 12.94 0.15
C ASP A 41 -13.48 13.47 -0.15
N GLN A 42 -13.65 14.17 -1.29
CA GLN A 42 -14.94 14.70 -1.70
C GLN A 42 -15.73 13.74 -2.58
N SER A 43 -15.09 13.04 -3.52
CA SER A 43 -15.77 12.20 -4.51
C SER A 43 -16.07 10.78 -4.01
N CYS A 44 -15.28 10.25 -3.07
CA CYS A 44 -15.44 8.92 -2.50
C CYS A 44 -14.86 8.87 -1.05
N PRO A 45 -15.46 9.59 -0.07
CA PRO A 45 -14.93 9.71 1.30
C PRO A 45 -14.77 8.38 2.04
N LYS A 46 -15.45 7.33 1.59
CA LYS A 46 -15.39 5.98 2.19
C LYS A 46 -14.37 5.06 1.54
N LEU A 47 -13.65 5.51 0.50
CA LEU A 47 -12.76 4.67 -0.32
C LEU A 47 -11.86 3.77 0.50
N GLU A 48 -11.02 4.37 1.35
CA GLU A 48 -10.02 3.64 2.13
C GLU A 48 -10.66 2.63 3.09
N SER A 49 -11.79 3.00 3.71
CA SER A 49 -12.52 2.10 4.61
C SER A 49 -13.12 0.90 3.87
N ILE A 50 -13.60 1.10 2.63
CA ILE A 50 -14.13 0.04 1.77
C ILE A 50 -13.01 -0.93 1.40
N VAL A 51 -11.87 -0.41 0.91
CA VAL A 51 -10.70 -1.20 0.51
C VAL A 51 -10.17 -2.00 1.68
N ARG A 52 -9.86 -1.35 2.80
CA ARG A 52 -9.31 -2.01 4.00
C ARG A 52 -10.21 -3.15 4.49
N LYS A 53 -11.52 -2.92 4.53
CA LYS A 53 -12.49 -3.95 4.95
C LYS A 53 -12.49 -5.15 4.00
N GLN A 54 -12.41 -4.93 2.68
CA GLN A 54 -12.35 -6.05 1.73
C GLN A 54 -11.05 -6.83 1.85
N ILE A 55 -9.90 -6.14 1.95
CA ILE A 55 -8.60 -6.76 2.14
C ILE A 55 -8.61 -7.61 3.40
N GLN A 56 -9.01 -7.05 4.54
CA GLN A 56 -9.08 -7.78 5.81
C GLN A 56 -9.93 -9.06 5.72
N ASN A 57 -11.08 -9.01 5.03
CA ASN A 57 -11.93 -10.17 4.85
C ASN A 57 -11.33 -11.21 3.88
N ALA A 58 -10.59 -10.75 2.88
CA ALA A 58 -9.92 -11.62 1.93
C ALA A 58 -8.73 -12.34 2.58
N LEU A 59 -7.88 -11.62 3.32
CA LEU A 59 -6.70 -12.18 3.99
C LEU A 59 -7.07 -13.21 5.07
N LYS A 60 -8.21 -13.04 5.74
CA LYS A 60 -8.77 -14.06 6.67
C LYS A 60 -9.08 -15.39 5.99
N LYS A 61 -9.41 -15.37 4.70
CA LYS A 61 -9.73 -16.57 3.92
C LYS A 61 -8.50 -17.14 3.23
N ASP A 62 -7.62 -16.24 2.77
CA ASP A 62 -6.45 -16.57 1.99
C ASP A 62 -5.37 -15.50 2.21
N ILE A 63 -4.46 -15.78 3.15
CA ILE A 63 -3.36 -14.88 3.50
C ILE A 63 -2.39 -14.65 2.32
N GLY A 64 -2.29 -15.60 1.39
CA GLY A 64 -1.42 -15.45 0.22
C GLY A 64 -1.90 -14.34 -0.73
N LEU A 65 -3.12 -13.83 -0.59
CA LEU A 65 -3.59 -12.69 -1.38
C LEU A 65 -2.76 -11.44 -1.06
N ALA A 66 -2.28 -11.28 0.17
CA ALA A 66 -1.44 -10.15 0.55
C ALA A 66 -0.19 -10.08 -0.33
N ALA A 67 0.55 -11.18 -0.43
CA ALA A 67 1.73 -11.29 -1.28
C ALA A 67 1.38 -11.08 -2.77
N GLY A 68 0.25 -11.62 -3.23
CA GLY A 68 -0.23 -11.45 -4.60
C GLY A 68 -0.50 -9.99 -4.96
N LEU A 69 -1.21 -9.25 -4.09
CA LEU A 69 -1.59 -7.85 -4.31
C LEU A 69 -0.39 -6.91 -4.30
N ILE A 70 0.52 -7.08 -3.34
CA ILE A 70 1.79 -6.34 -3.29
C ILE A 70 2.58 -6.57 -4.58
N ARG A 71 2.69 -7.83 -5.02
CA ARG A 71 3.41 -8.19 -6.23
C ARG A 71 2.78 -7.59 -7.48
N ILE A 72 1.45 -7.60 -7.61
CA ILE A 72 0.77 -6.98 -8.77
C ILE A 72 1.07 -5.49 -8.81
N HIS A 73 0.97 -4.77 -7.69
CA HIS A 73 1.29 -3.35 -7.64
C HIS A 73 2.75 -3.05 -8.01
N PHE A 74 3.69 -3.87 -7.54
CA PHE A 74 5.09 -3.77 -7.95
C PHE A 74 5.26 -3.96 -9.47
N HIS A 75 4.64 -5.00 -10.04
CA HIS A 75 4.76 -5.30 -11.47
C HIS A 75 4.10 -4.24 -12.37
N ASP A 76 3.00 -3.64 -11.92
CA ASP A 76 2.39 -2.46 -12.55
C ASP A 76 3.41 -1.31 -12.59
N CYS A 77 3.87 -0.86 -11.42
CA CYS A 77 4.76 0.30 -11.31
C CYS A 77 6.11 0.16 -12.05
N PHE A 78 6.62 -1.06 -12.20
CA PHE A 78 7.92 -1.29 -12.86
C PHE A 78 7.86 -1.21 -14.38
N VAL A 79 6.68 -1.41 -14.98
CA VAL A 79 6.49 -1.40 -16.43
C VAL A 79 5.66 -0.18 -16.78
N GLN A 80 6.28 0.83 -17.38
CA GLN A 80 5.62 2.07 -17.85
C GLN A 80 5.05 2.99 -16.75
N GLY A 81 4.86 2.50 -15.52
CA GLY A 81 4.50 3.28 -14.34
C GLY A 81 3.31 2.68 -13.60
N CYS A 82 2.92 3.30 -12.48
CA CYS A 82 1.77 2.84 -11.70
C CYS A 82 0.45 3.31 -12.35
N ASP A 83 0.05 2.71 -13.46
CA ASP A 83 -1.06 3.17 -14.30
C ASP A 83 -2.19 2.13 -14.48
N GLY A 84 -2.04 0.93 -13.89
CA GLY A 84 -3.00 -0.16 -14.00
C GLY A 84 -2.90 -0.96 -15.30
N SER A 85 -1.88 -0.76 -16.14
CA SER A 85 -1.70 -1.47 -17.41
C SER A 85 -1.64 -2.99 -17.23
N VAL A 86 -1.07 -3.47 -16.11
CA VAL A 86 -0.94 -4.90 -15.81
C VAL A 86 -2.29 -5.61 -15.69
N LEU A 87 -3.37 -4.86 -15.44
CA LEU A 87 -4.73 -5.38 -15.29
C LEU A 87 -5.45 -5.56 -16.63
N LEU A 88 -4.90 -5.04 -17.73
CA LEU A 88 -5.53 -5.13 -19.04
C LEU A 88 -5.35 -6.53 -19.64
N GLU A 89 -6.45 -7.16 -20.04
CA GLU A 89 -6.46 -8.46 -20.72
C GLU A 89 -6.40 -8.30 -22.25
N GLY A 90 -5.88 -9.31 -22.94
CA GLY A 90 -5.77 -9.34 -24.40
C GLY A 90 -4.57 -10.14 -24.90
N SER A 91 -4.44 -10.26 -26.23
CA SER A 91 -3.32 -10.97 -26.85
C SER A 91 -1.97 -10.32 -26.55
N THR A 92 -1.93 -8.99 -26.42
CA THR A 92 -0.74 -8.19 -26.09
C THR A 92 -0.66 -7.78 -24.62
N SER A 93 -1.41 -8.46 -23.74
CA SER A 93 -1.44 -8.16 -22.31
C SER A 93 -0.08 -8.34 -21.65
N GLU A 94 0.26 -7.45 -20.72
CA GLU A 94 1.42 -7.60 -19.85
C GLU A 94 1.33 -8.87 -18.99
N GLN A 95 0.14 -9.39 -18.71
CA GLN A 95 -0.03 -10.66 -17.97
C GLN A 95 0.58 -11.86 -18.72
N ASN A 96 0.71 -11.77 -20.05
CA ASN A 96 1.33 -12.81 -20.87
C ASN A 96 2.87 -12.73 -20.86
N ALA A 97 3.46 -11.68 -20.29
CA ALA A 97 4.91 -11.57 -20.17
C ALA A 97 5.46 -12.65 -19.23
N ARG A 98 6.64 -13.20 -19.54
CA ARG A 98 7.25 -14.31 -18.78
C ARG A 98 7.30 -14.08 -17.26
N PRO A 99 7.68 -12.89 -16.74
CA PRO A 99 7.64 -12.63 -15.30
C PRO A 99 6.23 -12.64 -14.71
N ASN A 100 5.21 -12.32 -15.52
CA ASN A 100 3.84 -12.11 -15.09
C ASN A 100 2.97 -13.37 -15.17
N LEU A 101 3.43 -14.43 -15.85
CA LEU A 101 2.72 -15.73 -15.91
C LEU A 101 2.49 -16.37 -14.54
N SER A 102 3.31 -16.01 -13.56
CA SER A 102 3.17 -16.45 -12.17
C SER A 102 2.42 -15.46 -11.28
N LEU A 103 1.91 -14.34 -11.82
CA LEU A 103 1.01 -13.48 -11.07
C LEU A 103 -0.19 -14.29 -10.61
N ARG A 104 -0.59 -14.05 -9.39
CA ARG A 104 -1.64 -14.83 -8.76
C ARG A 104 -2.99 -14.47 -9.35
N LYS A 105 -3.62 -15.42 -10.04
CA LYS A 105 -4.92 -15.21 -10.71
C LYS A 105 -6.02 -14.82 -9.74
N GLU A 106 -6.00 -15.37 -8.53
CA GLU A 106 -6.96 -15.01 -7.48
C GLU A 106 -6.79 -13.55 -7.01
N ALA A 107 -5.56 -13.03 -7.03
CA ALA A 107 -5.30 -11.63 -6.67
C ALA A 107 -5.75 -10.67 -7.78
N LEU A 108 -5.49 -11.00 -9.05
CA LEU A 108 -6.03 -10.24 -10.20
C LEU A 108 -7.56 -10.19 -10.15
N LYS A 109 -8.20 -11.35 -9.97
CA LYS A 109 -9.65 -11.43 -9.81
C LYS A 109 -10.15 -10.61 -8.61
N PHE A 110 -9.43 -10.66 -7.49
CA PHE A 110 -9.80 -9.89 -6.31
C PHE A 110 -9.74 -8.37 -6.57
N VAL A 111 -8.76 -7.88 -7.33
CA VAL A 111 -8.68 -6.47 -7.73
C VAL A 111 -9.89 -6.05 -8.56
N ASP A 112 -10.35 -6.91 -9.48
CA ASP A 112 -11.59 -6.66 -10.25
C ASP A 112 -12.84 -6.63 -9.35
N ASP A 113 -12.96 -7.59 -8.43
CA ASP A 113 -14.08 -7.65 -7.48
C ASP A 113 -14.07 -6.42 -6.54
N LEU A 114 -12.89 -5.98 -6.12
CA LEU A 114 -12.69 -4.78 -5.32
C LEU A 114 -13.06 -3.51 -6.11
N ARG A 115 -12.62 -3.39 -7.36
CA ARG A 115 -13.01 -2.30 -8.26
C ARG A 115 -14.53 -2.24 -8.41
N ALA A 116 -15.17 -3.36 -8.69
CA ALA A 116 -16.62 -3.43 -8.83
C ALA A 116 -17.33 -2.95 -7.55
N ARG A 117 -16.82 -3.32 -6.37
CA ARG A 117 -17.35 -2.82 -5.10
C ARG A 117 -17.14 -1.32 -4.91
N VAL A 118 -15.94 -0.82 -5.16
CA VAL A 118 -15.64 0.63 -5.04
C VAL A 118 -16.53 1.42 -6.00
N HIS A 119 -16.65 0.99 -7.26
CA HIS A 119 -17.49 1.66 -8.25
C HIS A 119 -18.98 1.58 -7.94
N LYS A 120 -19.44 0.54 -7.26
CA LYS A 120 -20.82 0.46 -6.76
C LYS A 120 -21.11 1.50 -5.68
N GLU A 121 -20.15 1.79 -4.81
CA GLU A 121 -20.33 2.73 -3.69
C GLU A 121 -20.05 4.18 -4.08
N CYS A 122 -19.11 4.41 -5.01
CA CYS A 122 -18.60 5.75 -5.33
C CYS A 122 -18.79 6.17 -6.80
N GLY A 123 -19.37 5.32 -7.64
CA GLY A 123 -19.33 5.50 -9.09
C GLY A 123 -17.93 5.29 -9.69
N ARG A 124 -17.79 5.54 -10.98
CA ARG A 124 -16.53 5.32 -11.74
C ARG A 124 -15.55 6.48 -11.58
N VAL A 125 -15.23 6.83 -10.34
CA VAL A 125 -14.35 7.96 -10.01
C VAL A 125 -12.95 7.53 -9.57
N VAL A 126 -12.81 6.33 -8.99
CA VAL A 126 -11.53 5.81 -8.49
C VAL A 126 -10.84 4.98 -9.56
N SER A 127 -9.58 5.29 -9.81
CA SER A 127 -8.73 4.60 -10.79
C SER A 127 -8.35 3.18 -10.34
N CYS A 128 -8.04 2.30 -11.28
CA CYS A 128 -7.51 0.97 -10.96
C CYS A 128 -6.10 1.03 -10.35
N ALA A 129 -5.28 1.99 -10.77
CA ALA A 129 -3.95 2.22 -10.21
C ALA A 129 -4.01 2.55 -8.71
N ASP A 130 -4.93 3.44 -8.30
CA ASP A 130 -5.12 3.76 -6.88
C ASP A 130 -5.68 2.58 -6.09
N ILE A 131 -6.54 1.76 -6.69
CA ILE A 131 -7.01 0.52 -6.06
C ILE A 131 -5.84 -0.43 -5.80
N LEU A 132 -4.90 -0.58 -6.74
CA LEU A 132 -3.69 -1.39 -6.53
C LEU A 132 -2.82 -0.83 -5.40
N ALA A 133 -2.58 0.48 -5.39
CA ALA A 133 -1.77 1.14 -4.36
C ALA A 133 -2.38 0.96 -2.96
N LEU A 134 -3.69 1.20 -2.81
CA LEU A 134 -4.41 1.01 -1.55
C LEU A 134 -4.45 -0.46 -1.12
N ALA A 135 -4.69 -1.38 -2.05
CA ALA A 135 -4.72 -2.81 -1.77
C ALA A 135 -3.36 -3.34 -1.31
N ALA A 136 -2.27 -2.93 -1.97
CA ALA A 136 -0.91 -3.29 -1.58
C ALA A 136 -0.55 -2.74 -0.19
N ARG A 137 -0.84 -1.46 0.07
CA ARG A 137 -0.64 -0.83 1.40
C ARG A 137 -1.37 -1.59 2.49
N ASP A 138 -2.66 -1.86 2.30
CA ASP A 138 -3.47 -2.54 3.32
C ASP A 138 -3.07 -4.00 3.49
N SER A 139 -2.50 -4.63 2.45
CA SER A 139 -1.95 -5.99 2.53
C SER A 139 -0.66 -6.08 3.36
N VAL A 140 0.12 -5.00 3.44
CA VAL A 140 1.30 -4.93 4.32
C VAL A 140 0.88 -4.63 5.76
N ALA A 141 -0.16 -3.83 5.94
CA ALA A 141 -0.59 -3.34 7.26
C ALA A 141 -1.48 -4.29 8.07
N LEU A 142 -1.95 -5.38 7.47
CA LEU A 142 -2.90 -6.36 8.06
C LEU A 142 -2.26 -7.73 8.17
#